data_AF-A0A7C3VPY8-F1
#
_entry.id   AF-A0A7C3VPY8-F1
#
_cell.length_a   1.000
_cell.length_b   1.000
_cell.length_c   1.000
_cell.angle_alpha   90.00
_cell.angle_beta   90.00
_cell.angle_gamma   90.00
#
_symmetry.space_group_name_H-M   'P 1'
#
loop_
_entity.id
_entity.type
_entity.pdbx_description
1 polymer ?
#
loop_
_entity_poly.entity_id
_entity_poly.type
_entity_poly.pdbx_seq_one_letter_code
_entity_poly.pdbx_strand_id
1 'polypeptide(L)'
;MVKIGEYRLEPPVLLAPMAGISDVPFRALVLKFGVGLVVSEMVASQEMVQAKPGVRERADLGLDQDRTAVQLAARDVFWAA
;
A
#
# COMPACT_ATOMS: atom_id res chain seq x y z
N MET A 1 -14.61 5.48 -14.52
CA MET A 1 -13.74 4.29 -14.49
C MET A 1 -12.32 4.77 -14.19
N VAL A 2 -11.62 4.21 -13.20
CA VAL A 2 -10.25 4.63 -12.82
C VAL A 2 -9.25 3.59 -13.35
N LYS A 3 -8.22 4.03 -14.05
CA LYS A 3 -7.17 3.19 -14.66
C LYS A 3 -5.79 3.67 -14.21
N ILE A 4 -4.93 2.77 -13.78
CA ILE A 4 -3.53 3.02 -13.39
C ILE A 4 -2.65 2.07 -14.19
N GLY A 5 -1.91 2.58 -15.18
CA GLY A 5 -1.19 1.69 -16.11
C GLY A 5 -2.16 0.69 -16.76
N GLU A 6 -1.86 -0.60 -16.68
CA GLU A 6 -2.73 -1.67 -17.18
C GLU A 6 -3.82 -2.10 -16.19
N TYR A 7 -3.79 -1.59 -14.95
CA TYR A 7 -4.73 -1.96 -13.89
C TYR A 7 -6.03 -1.17 -14.00
N ARG A 8 -7.15 -1.90 -14.03
CA ARG A 8 -8.50 -1.35 -14.01
C ARG A 8 -9.09 -1.48 -12.62
N LEU A 9 -9.40 -0.36 -11.97
CA LEU A 9 -9.97 -0.35 -10.62
C LEU A 9 -11.50 -0.42 -10.69
N GLU A 10 -12.03 -1.60 -10.39
CA GLU A 10 -13.47 -1.88 -10.37
C GLU A 10 -13.86 -2.62 -9.08
N PRO A 11 -14.70 -1.99 -8.22
CA PRO A 11 -15.27 -0.63 -8.32
C PRO A 11 -14.19 0.46 -8.15
N PRO A 12 -14.45 1.73 -8.54
CA PRO A 12 -13.51 2.85 -8.37
C PRO A 12 -13.50 3.35 -6.91
N VAL A 13 -13.42 2.44 -5.95
CA VAL A 13 -13.36 2.70 -4.51
C VAL A 13 -12.00 2.23 -4.02
N LEU A 14 -11.32 3.07 -3.25
CA LEU A 14 -9.99 2.81 -2.74
C LEU A 14 -9.99 3.04 -1.23
N LEU A 15 -9.31 2.16 -0.49
CA LEU A 15 -9.03 2.40 0.93
C LEU A 15 -7.86 3.39 1.05
N ALA A 16 -8.09 4.50 1.76
CA ALA A 16 -7.05 5.48 2.04
C ALA A 16 -5.98 4.91 2.98
N PRO A 17 -4.70 5.31 2.84
CA PRO A 17 -3.66 4.92 3.76
C PRO A 17 -3.83 5.66 5.10
N MET A 18 -3.75 4.93 6.21
CA MET A 18 -3.99 5.45 7.55
C MET A 18 -3.01 4.82 8.54
N ALA A 19 -2.07 5.62 9.05
CA ALA A 19 -1.06 5.15 10.01
C ALA A 19 -1.71 4.57 11.27
N GLY A 20 -1.27 3.38 11.67
CA GLY A 20 -1.81 2.60 12.78
C GLY A 20 -3.18 1.95 12.52
N ILE A 21 -3.73 2.05 11.31
CA ILE A 21 -5.06 1.51 10.95
C ILE A 21 -5.00 0.57 9.74
N SER A 22 -4.39 1.00 8.63
CA SER A 22 -4.39 0.24 7.38
C SER A 22 -3.31 -0.84 7.33
N ASP A 23 -3.21 -1.65 8.38
CA ASP A 23 -2.30 -2.79 8.51
C ASP A 23 -2.73 -3.99 7.62
N VAL A 24 -1.95 -5.07 7.60
CA VAL A 24 -2.25 -6.25 6.77
C VAL A 24 -3.61 -6.88 7.12
N PRO A 25 -3.95 -7.19 8.39
CA PRO A 25 -5.26 -7.74 8.75
C PRO A 25 -6.44 -6.85 8.34
N PHE A 26 -6.34 -5.53 8.56
CA PHE A 26 -7.41 -4.60 8.20
C PHE A 26 -7.63 -4.55 6.69
N ARG A 27 -6.53 -4.45 5.91
CA ARG A 27 -6.61 -4.47 4.44
C ARG A 27 -7.19 -5.78 3.91
N ALA A 28 -6.80 -6.92 4.48
CA ALA A 28 -7.36 -8.22 4.13
C ALA A 28 -8.86 -8.31 4.41
N LEU A 29 -9.35 -7.67 5.49
CA LEU A 29 -10.78 -7.56 5.76
C LEU A 29 -11.50 -6.68 4.73
N VAL A 30 -10.97 -5.49 4.43
CA VAL A 30 -11.58 -4.54 3.48
C VAL A 30 -11.67 -5.15 2.07
N LEU A 31 -10.68 -5.95 1.65
CA LEU A 31 -10.70 -6.63 0.35
C LEU A 31 -11.87 -7.60 0.18
N LYS A 32 -12.36 -8.21 1.28
CA LYS A 32 -13.55 -9.08 1.25
C LYS A 32 -14.84 -8.34 0.89
N PHE A 33 -14.87 -7.01 1.01
CA PHE A 33 -16.00 -6.17 0.60
C PHE A 33 -15.95 -5.76 -0.89
N GLY A 34 -14.97 -6.25 -1.66
CA GLY A 34 -14.89 -6.01 -3.10
C GLY A 34 -14.40 -4.61 -3.46
N VAL A 35 -13.51 -4.00 -2.68
CA VAL A 35 -12.87 -2.72 -3.01
C VAL A 35 -11.97 -2.84 -4.25
N GLY A 36 -11.76 -1.73 -4.95
CA GLY A 36 -10.91 -1.69 -6.14
C GLY A 36 -9.41 -1.72 -5.82
N LEU A 37 -8.99 -1.03 -4.75
CA LEU A 37 -7.59 -0.97 -4.30
C LEU A 37 -7.52 -0.74 -2.78
N VAL A 38 -6.51 -1.29 -2.12
CA VAL A 38 -6.11 -0.90 -0.77
C VAL A 38 -4.69 -0.36 -0.76
N VAL A 39 -4.42 0.61 0.12
CA VAL A 39 -3.08 1.20 0.28
C VAL A 39 -2.54 0.84 1.67
N SER A 40 -1.25 0.51 1.75
CA SER A 40 -0.54 0.26 3.01
C SER A 40 -0.56 1.48 3.93
N GLU A 41 -0.17 1.30 5.19
CA GLU A 41 0.33 2.44 5.98
C GLU A 41 1.48 3.16 5.26
N MET A 42 1.73 4.40 5.67
CA MET A 42 2.84 5.19 5.16
C MET A 42 4.18 4.58 5.56
N VAL A 43 5.02 4.29 4.55
CA VAL A 43 6.35 3.73 4.70
C VAL A 43 7.41 4.81 4.45
N ALA A 44 8.36 4.97 5.36
CA ALA A 44 9.49 5.85 5.13
C ALA A 44 10.41 5.28 4.04
N SER A 45 10.47 5.96 2.90
CA SER A 45 11.09 5.45 1.67
C SER A 45 12.58 5.15 1.84
N GLN A 46 13.31 6.01 2.56
CA GLN A 46 14.72 5.78 2.87
C GLN A 46 14.94 4.50 3.70
N GLU A 47 14.06 4.24 4.66
CA GLU A 47 14.19 3.06 5.52
C GLU A 47 13.83 1.76 4.79
N MET A 48 12.93 1.85 3.81
CA MET A 48 12.59 0.77 2.89
C MET A 48 13.77 0.41 1.99
N VAL A 49 14.38 1.41 1.33
CA VAL A 49 15.57 1.22 0.49
C VAL A 49 16.74 0.64 1.31
N GLN A 50 16.86 1.05 2.57
CA GLN A 50 17.90 0.56 3.48
C GLN A 50 17.54 -0.76 4.19
N ALA A 51 16.39 -1.37 3.88
CA ALA A 51 15.91 -2.63 4.44
C ALA A 51 15.94 -2.69 5.99
N LYS A 52 15.64 -1.58 6.67
CA LYS A 52 15.62 -1.55 8.13
C LYS A 52 14.55 -2.50 8.71
N PRO A 53 14.82 -3.18 9.84
CA PRO A 53 13.83 -4.01 10.52
C PRO A 53 12.56 -3.19 10.87
N GLY A 54 11.37 -3.79 10.69
CA GLY A 54 10.06 -3.14 10.92
C GLY A 54 9.46 -2.44 9.69
N VAL A 55 10.27 -2.01 8.73
CA VAL A 55 9.76 -1.42 7.46
C VAL A 55 9.20 -2.50 6.54
N ARG A 56 9.86 -3.67 6.51
CA ARG A 56 9.38 -4.82 5.74
C ARG A 56 7.99 -5.29 6.17
N GLU A 57 7.64 -5.16 7.44
CA GLU A 57 6.31 -5.54 7.95
C GLU A 57 5.23 -4.56 7.48
N ARG A 58 5.53 -3.25 7.42
CA ARG A 58 4.61 -2.24 6.88
C ARG A 58 4.47 -2.29 5.37
N ALA A 59 5.57 -2.60 4.68
CA ALA A 59 5.62 -2.81 3.25
C ALA A 59 5.15 -4.22 2.84
N ASP A 60 4.88 -5.11 3.80
CA ASP A 60 4.34 -6.43 3.51
C ASP A 60 2.94 -6.25 2.93
N LEU A 61 2.81 -6.61 1.66
CA LEU A 61 1.56 -6.53 0.92
C LEU A 61 0.63 -7.70 1.27
N GLY A 62 1.16 -8.73 1.97
CA GLY A 62 0.54 -10.04 2.03
C GLY A 62 0.69 -10.73 0.69
N LEU A 63 1.32 -11.90 0.68
CA LEU A 63 1.45 -12.72 -0.53
C LEU A 63 0.05 -12.95 -1.15
N ASP A 64 -0.06 -12.80 -2.47
CA ASP A 64 -1.26 -13.03 -3.32
C ASP A 64 -2.37 -11.95 -3.39
N GLN A 65 -2.09 -10.66 -3.20
CA GLN A 65 -3.13 -9.61 -3.39
C GLN A 65 -2.82 -8.61 -4.51
N ASP A 66 -3.41 -8.85 -5.69
CA ASP A 66 -3.29 -8.06 -6.93
C ASP A 66 -3.82 -6.61 -6.85
N ARG A 67 -4.45 -6.22 -5.74
CA ARG A 67 -5.14 -4.93 -5.55
C ARG A 67 -4.56 -4.12 -4.40
N THR A 68 -3.24 -4.15 -4.26
CA THR A 68 -2.54 -3.44 -3.19
C THR A 68 -1.58 -2.41 -3.74
N ALA A 69 -1.35 -1.34 -2.98
CA ALA A 69 -0.35 -0.32 -3.27
C ALA A 69 0.38 0.06 -1.98
N VAL A 70 1.64 0.48 -2.12
CA VAL A 70 2.45 1.00 -1.00
C VAL A 70 2.45 2.53 -1.04
N GLN A 71 2.21 3.17 0.10
CA GLN A 71 2.44 4.61 0.23
C GLN A 71 3.86 4.88 0.72
N LEU A 72 4.64 5.62 -0.07
CA LEU A 72 5.99 6.07 0.31
C LEU A 72 5.98 7.50 0.83
N ALA A 73 6.78 7.74 1.87
CA ALA A 73 7.12 9.07 2.38
C ALA A 73 8.61 9.34 2.19
N ALA A 74 8.92 10.38 1.42
CA ALA A 74 10.28 10.82 1.14
C ALA A 74 10.39 12.34 1.23
N ARG A 75 11.59 12.82 1.57
CA ARG A 75 11.94 14.25 1.58
C ARG A 75 13.06 14.61 0.58
N ASP A 76 13.62 13.61 -0.07
CA ASP A 76 14.69 13.71 -1.06
C ASP A 76 14.35 12.73 -2.18
N VAL A 77 14.42 13.20 -3.42
CA VAL A 77 14.10 12.43 -4.63
C VAL A 77 14.96 11.18 -4.74
N PHE A 78 16.21 11.25 -4.24
CA PHE A 78 17.10 10.09 -4.23
C PHE A 78 16.51 8.88 -3.48
N TRP A 79 15.67 9.13 -2.47
CA TRP A 79 15.04 8.07 -1.68
C TRP A 79 13.62 7.72 -2.14
N ALA A 80 13.04 8.43 -3.12
CA ALA A 80 11.67 8.21 -3.60
C ALA A 80 11.60 7.07 -4.64
N ALA A 81 12.04 5.88 -4.24
CA ALA A 81 12.08 4.65 -5.04
C ALA A 81 11.25 3.54 -4.41
#